data_AF-A0A6J4HEB3-F1
#
_entry.id   AF-A0A6J4HEB3-F1
#
_cell.length_a   1.000
_cell.length_b   1.000
_cell.length_c   1.000
_cell.angle_alpha   90.00
_cell.angle_beta   90.00
_cell.angle_gamma   90.00
#
_symmetry.space_group_name_H-M   'P 1'
#
loop_
_entity.id
_entity.type
_entity.pdbx_description
1 polymer ?
#
loop_
_entity_poly.entity_id
_entity_poly.type
_entity_poly.pdbx_seq_one_letter_code
_entity_poly.pdbx_strand_id
1 'polypeptide(L)'
;MAIDTARLEATLEARLGDPAKARQLARAYLDGVQEYAYDRTTGGGAVPTNLTGERVELLLAVSKGLGRLIDGREIECLLRVTPAVAKRLQLELRSTHEDTIRPFIYRWALKDASLGKRGQHKGVKGRPVSFASEGQLEAFAAEAERTGLLVARDIDESTQQWTLYVVDGFDFGPHGL
;
A
#
# COMPACT_ATOMS: atom_id res chain seq x y z
N MET A 1 17.87 -10.88 -25.01
CA MET A 1 16.63 -11.66 -24.84
C MET A 1 15.60 -10.71 -24.28
N ALA A 2 14.67 -10.22 -25.09
CA ALA A 2 13.61 -9.32 -24.60
C ALA A 2 12.65 -10.13 -23.73
N ILE A 3 12.28 -9.60 -22.55
CA ILE A 3 11.28 -10.24 -21.71
C ILE A 3 9.93 -10.11 -22.44
N ASP A 4 9.29 -11.25 -22.71
CA ASP A 4 7.97 -11.30 -23.34
C ASP A 4 6.92 -10.81 -22.34
N THR A 5 6.59 -9.51 -22.44
CA THR A 5 5.64 -8.84 -21.56
C THR A 5 4.24 -9.44 -21.70
N ALA A 6 3.81 -9.76 -22.92
CA ALA A 6 2.50 -10.35 -23.17
C ALA A 6 2.35 -11.71 -22.49
N ARG A 7 3.41 -12.54 -22.50
CA ARG A 7 3.42 -13.81 -21.78
C ARG A 7 3.35 -13.63 -20.27
N LEU A 8 4.02 -12.62 -19.71
CA LEU A 8 3.96 -12.30 -18.28
C LEU A 8 2.54 -11.84 -17.89
N GLU A 9 1.96 -10.92 -18.65
CA GLU A 9 0.60 -10.42 -18.44
C GLU A 9 -0.42 -11.56 -18.43
N ALA A 10 -0.41 -12.42 -19.46
CA ALA A 10 -1.31 -13.57 -19.55
C ALA A 10 -1.14 -14.54 -18.35
N THR A 11 0.10 -14.71 -17.89
CA THR A 11 0.39 -15.56 -16.72
C THR A 11 -0.17 -14.96 -15.43
N LEU A 12 -0.07 -13.65 -15.24
CA LEU A 12 -0.59 -12.95 -14.07
C LEU A 12 -2.13 -12.87 -14.11
N GLU A 13 -2.70 -12.64 -15.29
CA GLU A 13 -4.15 -12.64 -15.51
C GLU A 13 -4.76 -13.98 -15.09
N ALA A 14 -4.18 -15.09 -15.54
CA ALA A 14 -4.63 -16.43 -15.15
C ALA A 14 -4.58 -16.70 -13.63
N ARG A 15 -3.73 -15.98 -12.88
CA ARG A 15 -3.58 -16.16 -11.42
C ARG A 15 -4.43 -15.19 -10.61
N LEU A 16 -4.56 -13.95 -11.09
CA LEU A 16 -5.27 -12.86 -10.41
C LEU A 16 -6.76 -12.86 -10.74
N GLY A 17 -7.14 -13.29 -11.94
CA GLY A 17 -8.52 -13.21 -12.45
C GLY A 17 -8.94 -11.81 -12.89
N ASP A 18 -8.03 -10.83 -12.90
CA ASP A 18 -8.29 -9.44 -13.30
C ASP A 18 -7.25 -9.01 -14.36
N PRO A 19 -7.66 -8.86 -15.63
CA PRO A 19 -6.76 -8.49 -16.73
C PRO A 19 -6.18 -7.07 -16.58
N ALA A 20 -6.94 -6.12 -16.03
CA ALA A 20 -6.46 -4.75 -15.86
C ALA A 20 -5.38 -4.71 -14.76
N LYS A 21 -5.64 -5.37 -13.63
CA LYS A 21 -4.69 -5.50 -12.53
C LYS A 21 -3.45 -6.29 -12.94
N ALA A 22 -3.60 -7.34 -13.73
CA ALA A 22 -2.48 -8.13 -14.25
C ALA A 22 -1.53 -7.31 -15.13
N ARG A 23 -2.07 -6.50 -16.06
CA ARG A 23 -1.25 -5.59 -16.89
C ARG A 23 -0.51 -4.55 -16.05
N GLN A 24 -1.20 -3.93 -15.10
CA GLN A 24 -0.59 -2.95 -14.21
C GLN A 24 0.56 -3.58 -13.40
N LEU A 25 0.34 -4.77 -12.84
CA LEU A 25 1.34 -5.50 -12.06
C LEU A 25 2.52 -5.97 -12.91
N ALA A 26 2.27 -6.50 -14.11
CA ALA A 26 3.33 -6.94 -15.03
C ALA A 26 4.27 -5.79 -15.38
N ARG A 27 3.71 -4.63 -15.75
CA ARG A 27 4.48 -3.44 -16.07
C ARG A 27 5.30 -2.96 -14.87
N ALA A 28 4.66 -2.77 -13.72
CA ALA A 28 5.34 -2.34 -12.50
C ALA A 28 6.44 -3.31 -12.07
N TYR A 29 6.25 -4.63 -12.30
CA TYR A 29 7.28 -5.62 -12.04
C TYR A 29 8.47 -5.49 -12.98
N LEU A 30 8.25 -5.37 -14.28
CA LEU A 30 9.35 -5.26 -15.25
C LEU A 30 10.16 -3.98 -15.06
N ASP A 31 9.46 -2.85 -14.90
CA ASP A 31 10.07 -1.56 -14.60
C ASP A 31 10.83 -1.64 -13.25
N GLY A 32 10.21 -2.24 -12.23
CA GLY A 32 10.80 -2.41 -10.90
C GLY A 32 12.03 -3.32 -10.89
N VAL A 33 12.05 -4.41 -11.68
CA VAL A 33 13.24 -5.27 -11.85
C VAL A 33 14.39 -4.46 -12.46
N GLN A 34 14.10 -3.64 -13.47
CA GLN A 34 15.11 -2.82 -14.13
C GLN A 34 15.66 -1.73 -13.21
N GLU A 35 14.78 -1.00 -12.51
CA GLU A 35 15.15 0.04 -11.53
C GLU A 35 15.99 -0.57 -10.41
N TYR A 36 15.52 -1.67 -9.81
CA TYR A 36 16.23 -2.34 -8.74
C TYR A 36 17.60 -2.87 -9.16
N ALA A 37 17.70 -3.50 -10.36
CA ALA A 37 18.99 -3.97 -10.87
C ALA A 37 19.98 -2.83 -11.10
N TYR A 38 19.50 -1.68 -11.57
CA TYR A 38 20.30 -0.47 -11.74
C TYR A 38 20.77 0.06 -10.37
N ASP A 39 19.84 0.33 -9.45
CA ASP A 39 20.12 0.92 -8.14
C ASP A 39 21.09 0.08 -7.30
N ARG A 40 20.93 -1.24 -7.35
CA ARG A 40 21.84 -2.18 -6.69
C ARG A 40 23.26 -2.09 -7.23
N THR A 41 23.40 -1.89 -8.55
CA THR A 41 24.70 -1.88 -9.23
C THR A 41 25.40 -0.53 -9.07
N THR A 42 24.65 0.56 -9.06
CA THR A 42 25.18 1.92 -8.94
C THR A 42 25.32 2.41 -7.49
N GLY A 43 24.92 1.60 -6.50
CA GLY A 43 25.06 1.90 -5.08
C GLY A 43 23.99 2.85 -4.52
N GLY A 44 22.90 3.08 -5.26
CA GLY A 44 21.76 3.87 -4.79
C GLY A 44 20.78 3.08 -3.91
N GLY A 45 20.74 1.76 -4.08
CA GLY A 45 19.88 0.85 -3.33
C GLY A 45 20.60 0.12 -2.19
N ALA A 46 19.82 -0.48 -1.28
CA ALA A 46 20.38 -1.38 -0.29
C ALA A 46 21.01 -2.61 -0.97
N VAL A 47 22.03 -3.18 -0.34
CA VAL A 47 22.66 -4.43 -0.80
C VAL A 47 22.14 -5.57 0.09
N PRO A 48 21.10 -6.30 -0.34
CA PRO A 48 20.53 -7.37 0.46
C PRO A 48 21.53 -8.52 0.62
N THR A 49 21.64 -9.01 1.85
CA THR A 49 22.55 -10.12 2.22
C THR A 49 21.87 -11.48 2.19
N ASN A 50 20.56 -11.53 1.92
CA ASN A 50 19.76 -12.74 1.84
C ASN A 50 18.63 -12.62 0.81
N LEU A 51 18.06 -13.77 0.42
CA LEU A 51 16.98 -13.85 -0.58
C LEU A 51 15.67 -13.16 -0.15
N THR A 52 15.43 -13.02 1.15
CA THR A 52 14.24 -12.32 1.66
C THR A 52 14.39 -10.82 1.44
N GLY A 53 15.53 -10.24 1.80
CA GLY A 53 15.86 -8.84 1.55
C GLY A 53 15.82 -8.53 0.05
N GLU A 54 16.40 -9.40 -0.79
CA GLU A 54 16.34 -9.28 -2.25
C GLU A 54 14.90 -9.14 -2.77
N ARG A 55 13.99 -9.99 -2.27
CA ARG A 55 12.57 -9.94 -2.65
C ARG A 55 11.89 -8.68 -2.11
N VAL A 56 12.25 -8.23 -0.91
CA VAL A 56 11.68 -7.03 -0.31
C VAL A 56 12.05 -5.78 -1.10
N GLU A 57 13.33 -5.63 -1.49
CA GLU A 57 13.78 -4.51 -2.34
C GLU A 57 13.06 -4.50 -3.70
N LEU A 58 12.92 -5.68 -4.31
CA LEU A 58 12.14 -5.80 -5.54
C LEU A 58 10.68 -5.39 -5.34
N LEU A 59 10.02 -5.86 -4.28
CA LEU A 59 8.64 -5.51 -3.98
C LEU A 59 8.46 -4.02 -3.65
N LEU A 60 9.49 -3.36 -3.11
CA LEU A 60 9.53 -1.92 -2.94
C LEU A 60 9.51 -1.22 -4.31
N ALA A 61 10.39 -1.61 -5.23
CA ALA A 61 10.43 -1.05 -6.59
C ALA A 61 9.09 -1.27 -7.33
N VAL A 62 8.50 -2.46 -7.22
CA VAL A 62 7.16 -2.72 -7.77
C VAL A 62 6.10 -1.82 -7.14
N SER A 63 6.14 -1.63 -5.81
CA SER A 63 5.19 -0.75 -5.11
C SER A 63 5.30 0.71 -5.57
N LYS A 64 6.53 1.19 -5.82
CA LYS A 64 6.76 2.52 -6.41
C LYS A 64 6.13 2.63 -7.80
N GLY A 65 6.35 1.64 -8.67
CA GLY A 65 5.76 1.59 -10.00
C GLY A 65 4.22 1.50 -9.99
N LEU A 66 3.65 0.84 -9.00
CA LEU A 66 2.19 0.79 -8.79
C LEU A 66 1.63 2.10 -8.21
N GLY A 67 2.46 2.94 -7.59
CA GLY A 67 2.02 4.10 -6.82
C GLY A 67 1.26 3.76 -5.54
N ARG A 68 1.30 2.49 -5.11
CA ARG A 68 0.66 1.97 -3.89
C ARG A 68 1.42 0.74 -3.40
N LEU A 69 1.14 0.33 -2.16
CA LEU A 69 1.70 -0.91 -1.65
C LEU A 69 1.15 -2.10 -2.44
N ILE A 70 2.05 -2.99 -2.85
CA ILE A 70 1.66 -4.27 -3.43
C ILE A 70 0.93 -5.13 -2.38
N ASP A 71 -0.19 -5.73 -2.76
CA ASP A 71 -1.03 -6.51 -1.86
C ASP A 71 -0.56 -7.97 -1.74
N GLY A 72 -1.02 -8.67 -0.70
CA GLY A 72 -0.59 -10.05 -0.45
C GLY A 72 -0.95 -11.03 -1.57
N ARG A 73 -2.08 -10.85 -2.26
CA ARG A 73 -2.50 -11.71 -3.37
C ARG A 73 -1.65 -11.45 -4.61
N GLU A 74 -1.30 -10.19 -4.87
CA GLU A 74 -0.37 -9.81 -5.93
C GLU A 74 1.02 -10.42 -5.69
N ILE A 75 1.54 -10.36 -4.46
CA ILE A 75 2.82 -10.99 -4.09
C ILE A 75 2.76 -12.51 -4.33
N GLU A 76 1.68 -13.16 -3.90
CA GLU A 76 1.46 -14.60 -4.10
C GLU A 76 1.52 -14.96 -5.60
N CYS A 77 0.75 -14.24 -6.42
CA CYS A 77 0.66 -14.48 -7.86
C CYS A 77 1.96 -14.17 -8.59
N LEU A 78 2.67 -13.11 -8.18
CA LEU A 78 3.91 -12.65 -8.81
C LEU A 78 5.08 -13.58 -8.48
N LEU A 79 5.31 -13.84 -7.20
CA LEU A 79 6.47 -14.60 -6.73
C LEU A 79 6.22 -16.11 -6.63
N ARG A 80 4.98 -16.56 -6.87
CA ARG A 80 4.54 -17.97 -6.75
C ARG A 80 4.86 -18.56 -5.37
N VAL A 81 4.55 -17.80 -4.33
CA VAL A 81 4.76 -18.20 -2.94
C VAL A 81 3.42 -18.52 -2.27
N THR A 82 3.44 -19.12 -1.09
CA THR A 82 2.21 -19.35 -0.32
C THR A 82 1.68 -18.04 0.27
N PRO A 83 0.37 -17.95 0.62
CA PRO A 83 -0.19 -16.76 1.28
C PRO A 83 0.54 -16.36 2.57
N ALA A 84 1.02 -17.35 3.34
CA ALA A 84 1.79 -17.09 4.56
C ALA A 84 3.14 -16.41 4.27
N VAL A 85 3.83 -16.85 3.21
CA VAL A 85 5.09 -16.24 2.78
C VAL A 85 4.84 -14.85 2.19
N ALA A 86 3.80 -14.67 1.39
CA ALA A 86 3.41 -13.36 0.86
C ALA A 86 3.12 -12.35 1.99
N LYS A 87 2.35 -12.76 3.00
CA LYS A 87 2.09 -11.94 4.19
C LYS A 87 3.37 -11.57 4.92
N ARG A 88 4.30 -12.52 5.09
CA ARG A 88 5.60 -12.25 5.73
C ARG A 88 6.43 -11.24 4.94
N LEU A 89 6.53 -11.40 3.62
CA LEU A 89 7.25 -10.48 2.75
C LEU A 89 6.63 -9.07 2.79
N GLN A 90 5.30 -8.98 2.81
CA GLN A 90 4.60 -7.71 2.94
C GLN A 90 4.89 -7.03 4.29
N LEU A 91 4.93 -7.79 5.39
CA LEU A 91 5.31 -7.26 6.71
C LEU A 91 6.77 -6.78 6.72
N GLU A 92 7.68 -7.56 6.16
CA GLU A 92 9.11 -7.22 6.08
C GLU A 92 9.35 -5.96 5.23
N LEU A 93 8.63 -5.81 4.11
CA LEU A 93 8.63 -4.60 3.30
C LEU A 93 8.21 -3.38 4.11
N ARG A 94 7.19 -3.54 4.97
CA ARG A 94 6.71 -2.45 5.82
C ARG A 94 7.67 -2.08 6.92
N SER A 95 8.32 -3.05 7.55
CA SER A 95 9.28 -2.80 8.63
C SER A 95 10.59 -2.23 8.11
N THR A 96 11.06 -2.70 6.95
CA THR A 96 12.39 -2.33 6.42
C THR A 96 12.38 -0.95 5.76
N HIS A 97 11.29 -0.60 5.08
CA HIS A 97 11.19 0.63 4.29
C HIS A 97 10.09 1.57 4.78
N GLU A 98 9.84 1.57 6.09
CA GLU A 98 8.73 2.30 6.73
C GLU A 98 8.58 3.73 6.20
N ASP A 99 9.68 4.50 6.14
CA ASP A 99 9.66 5.89 5.65
C ASP A 99 9.32 6.00 4.16
N THR A 100 9.81 5.07 3.33
CA THR A 100 9.62 5.13 1.86
C THR A 100 8.21 4.71 1.46
N ILE A 101 7.63 3.74 2.16
CA ILE A 101 6.29 3.23 1.82
C ILE A 101 5.16 3.98 2.53
N ARG A 102 5.48 4.83 3.51
CA ARG A 102 4.49 5.62 4.28
C ARG A 102 3.47 6.34 3.39
N PRO A 103 3.87 7.04 2.30
CA PRO A 103 2.91 7.70 1.42
C PRO A 103 1.97 6.74 0.68
N PHE A 104 2.34 5.46 0.56
CA PHE A 104 1.48 4.41 -0.01
C PHE A 104 0.50 3.87 1.02
N ILE A 105 0.91 3.76 2.30
CA ILE A 105 0.04 3.31 3.39
C ILE A 105 -1.10 4.32 3.58
N TYR A 106 -0.80 5.62 3.61
CA TYR A 106 -1.82 6.67 3.69
C TYR A 106 -2.83 6.60 2.54
N ARG A 107 -2.33 6.50 1.29
CA ARG A 107 -3.19 6.39 0.11
C ARG A 107 -4.03 5.12 0.10
N TRP A 108 -3.46 3.99 0.51
CA TRP A 108 -4.21 2.74 0.62
C TRP A 108 -5.27 2.81 1.72
N ALA A 109 -4.95 3.40 2.86
CA ALA A 109 -5.88 3.59 3.96
C ALA A 109 -7.06 4.47 3.54
N LEU A 110 -6.82 5.54 2.78
CA LEU A 110 -7.87 6.42 2.28
C LEU A 110 -8.59 5.90 1.02
N LYS A 111 -8.15 4.78 0.44
CA LYS A 111 -8.79 4.24 -0.76
C LYS A 111 -10.23 3.82 -0.44
N ASP A 112 -11.17 4.32 -1.23
CA ASP A 112 -12.62 4.10 -1.06
C ASP A 112 -13.17 4.65 0.28
N ALA A 113 -12.40 5.51 0.97
CA ALA A 113 -12.87 6.19 2.16
C ALA A 113 -13.78 7.37 1.80
N SER A 114 -14.76 7.66 2.66
CA SER A 114 -15.68 8.77 2.45
C SER A 114 -15.56 9.81 3.57
N LEU A 115 -15.73 11.09 3.22
CA LEU A 115 -15.77 12.18 4.18
C LEU A 115 -17.21 12.53 4.54
N GLY A 116 -17.49 12.61 5.83
CA GLY A 116 -18.68 13.27 6.32
C GLY A 116 -18.53 14.79 6.41
N LYS A 117 -19.56 15.42 6.95
CA LYS A 117 -19.60 16.87 7.13
C LYS A 117 -18.64 17.30 8.24
N ARG A 118 -18.12 18.53 8.13
CA ARG A 118 -17.31 19.14 9.20
C ARG A 118 -18.08 19.15 10.52
N GLY A 119 -17.36 18.86 11.60
CA GLY A 119 -17.89 18.81 12.95
C GLY A 119 -16.78 18.83 13.99
N GLN A 120 -17.14 18.51 15.23
CA GLN A 120 -16.21 18.36 16.32
C GLN A 120 -16.55 17.10 17.10
N HIS A 121 -15.55 16.25 17.35
CA HIS A 121 -15.70 15.03 18.13
C HIS A 121 -14.51 14.86 19.08
N LYS A 122 -14.77 14.60 20.37
CA LYS A 122 -13.74 14.41 21.42
C LYS A 122 -12.60 15.45 21.39
N GLY A 123 -12.94 16.71 21.15
CA GLY A 123 -11.96 17.81 21.10
C GLY A 123 -11.26 18.02 19.75
N VAL A 124 -11.41 17.11 18.79
CA VAL A 124 -10.89 17.25 17.42
C VAL A 124 -11.92 17.97 16.56
N LYS A 125 -11.58 19.17 16.05
CA LYS A 125 -12.36 19.89 15.05
C LYS A 125 -11.91 19.46 13.67
N GLY A 126 -12.82 18.92 12.86
CA GLY A 126 -12.43 18.31 11.60
C GLY A 126 -13.57 17.57 10.91
N ARG A 127 -13.25 16.48 10.21
CA ARG A 127 -14.22 15.68 9.44
C ARG A 127 -14.16 14.21 9.84
N PRO A 128 -15.30 13.52 9.97
CA PRO A 128 -15.32 12.07 10.06
C PRO A 128 -14.91 11.46 8.71
N VAL A 129 -14.06 10.45 8.78
CA VAL A 129 -13.59 9.62 7.66
C VAL A 129 -14.08 8.20 7.89
N SER A 130 -14.96 7.72 7.02
CA SER A 130 -15.44 6.33 7.04
C SER A 130 -14.59 5.51 6.09
N PHE A 131 -14.01 4.42 6.60
CA PHE A 131 -13.10 3.56 5.84
C PHE A 131 -13.84 2.36 5.26
N ALA A 132 -13.35 1.82 4.13
CA ALA A 132 -13.96 0.65 3.51
C ALA A 132 -13.67 -0.67 4.25
N SER A 133 -12.68 -0.67 5.16
CA SER A 133 -12.38 -1.82 6.03
C SER A 133 -11.71 -1.40 7.34
N GLU A 134 -11.86 -2.25 8.37
CA GLU A 134 -11.17 -2.09 9.66
C GLU A 134 -9.64 -2.03 9.51
N GLY A 135 -9.07 -2.82 8.59
CA GLY A 135 -7.63 -2.79 8.31
C GLY A 135 -7.12 -1.46 7.76
N GLN A 136 -7.94 -0.76 6.96
CA GLN A 136 -7.61 0.59 6.47
C GLN A 136 -7.70 1.64 7.57
N LEU A 137 -8.73 1.53 8.43
CA LEU A 137 -8.87 2.41 9.60
C LEU A 137 -7.67 2.27 10.54
N GLU A 138 -7.31 1.04 10.90
CA GLU A 138 -6.19 0.78 11.81
C GLU A 138 -4.86 1.27 11.20
N ALA A 139 -4.66 1.10 9.88
CA ALA A 139 -3.49 1.65 9.22
C ALA A 139 -3.47 3.19 9.24
N PHE A 140 -4.61 3.85 8.98
CA PHE A 140 -4.68 5.31 9.08
C PHE A 140 -4.43 5.79 10.51
N ALA A 141 -5.04 5.15 11.50
CA ALA A 141 -4.90 5.50 12.91
C ALA A 141 -3.45 5.36 13.38
N ALA A 142 -2.77 4.27 13.01
CA ALA A 142 -1.38 4.04 13.36
C ALA A 142 -0.44 5.10 12.76
N GLU A 143 -0.72 5.55 11.52
CA GLU A 143 0.04 6.62 10.89
C GLU A 143 -0.28 8.00 11.49
N ALA A 144 -1.54 8.25 11.85
CA ALA A 144 -1.95 9.47 12.52
C ALA A 144 -1.27 9.64 13.88
N GLU A 145 -1.22 8.57 14.69
CA GLU A 145 -0.52 8.57 15.98
C GLU A 145 0.98 8.87 15.80
N ARG A 146 1.64 8.23 14.82
CA ARG A 146 3.06 8.44 14.51
C ARG A 146 3.39 9.87 14.10
N THR A 147 2.54 10.48 13.27
CA THR A 147 2.76 11.83 12.73
C THR A 147 2.28 12.94 13.68
N GLY A 148 1.66 12.58 14.80
CA GLY A 148 1.01 13.54 15.69
C GLY A 148 -0.25 14.17 15.09
N LEU A 149 -0.81 13.57 14.04
CA LEU A 149 -2.08 13.99 13.47
C LEU A 149 -3.20 13.71 14.47
N LEU A 150 -3.87 14.78 14.91
CA LEU A 150 -4.97 14.66 15.86
C LEU A 150 -6.16 13.95 15.21
N VAL A 151 -6.45 12.75 15.70
CA VAL A 151 -7.60 11.95 15.28
C VAL A 151 -8.40 11.47 16.48
N ALA A 152 -9.71 11.29 16.30
CA ALA A 152 -10.59 10.71 17.31
C ALA A 152 -11.41 9.55 16.72
N ARG A 153 -11.34 8.38 17.36
CA ARG A 153 -12.18 7.23 17.00
C ARG A 153 -13.63 7.48 17.40
N ASP A 154 -14.52 7.29 16.45
CA ASP A 154 -15.97 7.33 16.60
C ASP A 154 -16.58 6.03 16.08
N ILE A 155 -17.70 5.62 16.68
CA ILE A 155 -18.50 4.49 16.21
C ILE A 155 -19.85 5.09 15.86
N ASP A 156 -20.23 5.03 14.60
CA ASP A 156 -21.61 5.34 14.25
C ASP A 156 -22.49 4.22 14.80
N GLU A 157 -23.18 4.47 15.91
CA GLU A 157 -24.02 3.49 16.61
C GLU A 157 -25.15 2.94 15.72
N SER A 158 -25.59 3.71 14.71
CA SER A 158 -26.68 3.35 13.81
C SER A 158 -26.25 2.37 12.71
N THR A 159 -24.99 2.43 12.29
CA THR A 159 -24.41 1.59 11.24
C THR A 159 -23.37 0.60 11.77
N GLN A 160 -23.00 0.71 13.05
CA GLN A 160 -21.86 0.03 13.68
C GLN A 160 -20.54 0.24 12.91
N GLN A 161 -20.44 1.34 12.15
CA GLN A 161 -19.29 1.60 11.31
C GLN A 161 -18.25 2.45 12.06
N TRP A 162 -17.05 1.92 12.17
CA TRP A 162 -15.91 2.61 12.76
C TRP A 162 -15.44 3.75 11.86
N THR A 163 -15.32 4.94 12.43
CA THR A 163 -15.02 6.19 11.72
C THR A 163 -13.91 6.94 12.47
N LEU A 164 -12.99 7.61 11.76
CA LEU A 164 -11.99 8.49 12.40
C LEU A 164 -12.34 9.95 12.11
N TYR A 165 -12.53 10.75 13.16
CA TYR A 165 -12.54 12.20 13.05
C TYR A 165 -11.11 12.70 12.86
N VAL A 166 -10.81 13.29 11.71
CA VAL A 166 -9.49 13.83 11.35
C VAL A 166 -9.53 15.34 11.38
N VAL A 167 -8.54 15.97 12.03
CA VAL A 167 -8.46 17.43 12.21
C VAL A 167 -8.54 18.21 10.89
N ASP A 168 -9.19 19.39 10.94
CA ASP A 168 -9.25 20.32 9.80
C ASP A 168 -7.86 20.78 9.37
N GLY A 169 -7.63 20.86 8.06
CA GLY A 169 -6.34 21.25 7.47
C GLY A 169 -5.46 20.08 7.04
N PHE A 170 -5.84 18.84 7.34
CA PHE A 170 -5.24 17.66 6.72
C PHE A 170 -5.55 17.62 5.23
N ASP A 171 -4.51 17.51 4.39
CA ASP A 171 -4.66 17.33 2.95
C ASP A 171 -4.86 15.85 2.65
N PHE A 172 -6.08 15.49 2.25
CA PHE A 172 -6.41 14.13 1.81
C PHE A 172 -5.84 13.79 0.43
N GLY A 173 -5.25 14.78 -0.27
CA GLY A 173 -4.65 14.65 -1.59
C GLY A 173 -5.69 14.48 -2.71
N PRO A 174 -5.29 14.64 -3.98
CA PRO A 174 -6.19 14.57 -5.14
C PRO A 174 -6.67 13.14 -5.49
N HIS A 175 -6.10 12.12 -4.85
CA HIS A 175 -6.40 10.70 -5.09
C HIS A 175 -6.87 9.97 -3.81
N GLY A 176 -7.07 10.71 -2.72
CA GLY A 176 -7.43 10.17 -1.41
C GLY A 176 -8.85 10.56 -1.00
N LEU A 177 -9.79 10.53 -1.95
CA LEU A 177 -11.23 10.28 -1.84
C LEU A 177 -11.74 9.74 -3.18
#